data_AF-A0AA96LRW4-F1
#
_entry.id   AF-A0AA96LRW4-F1
#
_cell.length_a   1.000
_cell.length_b   1.000
_cell.length_c   1.000
_cell.angle_alpha   90.00
_cell.angle_beta   90.00
_cell.angle_gamma   90.00
#
_symmetry.space_group_name_H-M   'P 1'
#
loop_
_entity.id
_entity.type
_entity.pdbx_description
1 polymer ?
#
loop_
_entity_poly.entity_id
_entity_poly.type
_entity_poly.pdbx_seq_one_letter_code
_entity_poly.pdbx_strand_id
1 'polypeptide(L)'
;MTISKKGSRKIIVGQEPFRWVITPSARGIITLTVQHDEVKGQLLRVDIESDINEFWVEFPNVESLNNKIVMPAEIALIISEAIIQGWKPREKGALLSFKHSENKLLSLK
;
A
#
# COMPACT_ATOMS: atom_id res chain seq x y z
N MET A 1 -11.80 7.86 4.81
CA MET A 1 -10.59 7.56 5.60
C MET A 1 -9.40 8.18 4.88
N THR A 2 -8.41 8.71 5.61
CA THR A 2 -7.19 9.30 5.03
C THR A 2 -5.99 8.78 5.80
N ILE A 3 -4.89 8.47 5.11
CA ILE A 3 -3.66 8.02 5.75
C ILE A 3 -3.12 9.14 6.63
N SER A 4 -2.80 8.81 7.88
CA SER A 4 -2.15 9.74 8.82
C SER A 4 -0.80 10.19 8.26
N LYS A 5 -0.41 11.45 8.51
CA LYS A 5 0.90 11.95 8.07
C LYS A 5 2.05 11.25 8.80
N LYS A 6 1.85 10.86 10.06
CA LYS A 6 2.84 10.18 10.90
C LYS A 6 2.97 8.72 10.45
N GLY A 7 4.21 8.25 10.25
CA GLY A 7 4.50 6.87 9.83
C GLY A 7 4.30 6.59 8.33
N SER A 8 3.85 7.57 7.56
CA SER A 8 3.68 7.47 6.11
C SER A 8 4.90 8.01 5.35
N ARG A 9 5.11 7.50 4.13
CA ARG A 9 6.18 7.93 3.22
C ARG A 9 5.59 8.59 1.97
N LYS A 10 6.37 9.49 1.35
CA LYS A 10 6.01 10.10 0.07
C LYS A 10 6.74 9.40 -1.08
N ILE A 11 6.11 9.37 -2.24
CA ILE A 11 6.72 8.94 -3.50
C ILE A 11 6.08 9.73 -4.65
N ILE A 12 6.85 10.01 -5.69
CA ILE A 12 6.33 10.58 -6.94
C ILE A 12 6.34 9.46 -7.96
N VAL A 13 5.21 9.23 -8.62
CA VAL A 13 5.08 8.24 -9.70
C VAL A 13 4.56 8.96 -10.93
N GLY A 14 5.35 8.94 -12.02
CA GLY A 14 5.13 9.81 -13.17
C GLY A 14 5.34 11.28 -12.81
N GLN A 15 4.24 12.03 -12.63
CA GLN A 15 4.24 13.43 -12.22
C GLN A 15 3.31 13.67 -11.00
N GLU A 16 2.74 12.61 -10.44
CA GLU A 16 1.73 12.71 -9.38
C GLU A 16 2.35 12.34 -8.02
N PRO A 17 2.11 13.15 -6.97
CA PRO A 17 2.62 12.87 -5.63
C PRO A 17 1.67 11.96 -4.84
N PHE A 18 2.23 10.91 -4.25
CA PHE A 18 1.52 9.94 -3.45
C PHE A 18 2.09 9.83 -2.04
N ARG A 19 1.24 9.37 -1.12
CA ARG A 19 1.60 8.97 0.24
C ARG A 19 1.22 7.51 0.45
N TRP A 20 2.12 6.74 1.04
CA TRP A 20 1.91 5.33 1.32
C TRP A 20 2.32 4.94 2.73
N VAL A 21 1.73 3.85 3.22
CA VAL A 21 2.05 3.21 4.51
C VAL A 21 1.90 1.70 4.36
N ILE A 22 2.73 0.95 5.08
CA ILE A 22 2.59 -0.50 5.21
C ILE A 22 2.18 -0.81 6.64
N THR A 23 1.19 -1.68 6.79
CA THR A 23 0.71 -2.17 8.08
C THR A 23 0.63 -3.69 8.03
N PRO A 24 1.00 -4.41 9.09
CA PRO A 24 0.70 -5.84 9.19
C PRO A 24 -0.83 -6.02 9.20
N SER A 25 -1.34 -7.02 8.48
CA SER A 25 -2.79 -7.29 8.42
C SER A 25 -3.16 -8.71 8.84
N ALA A 26 -2.36 -9.70 8.50
CA ALA A 26 -2.49 -11.08 8.97
C ALA A 26 -1.12 -11.76 9.02
N ARG A 27 -1.06 -12.99 9.52
CA ARG A 27 0.17 -13.80 9.51
C ARG A 27 0.65 -13.97 8.06
N GLY A 28 1.88 -13.54 7.77
CA GLY A 28 2.47 -13.57 6.43
C GLY A 28 1.85 -12.58 5.43
N ILE A 29 1.01 -11.64 5.87
CA ILE A 29 0.38 -10.64 5.00
C ILE A 29 0.63 -9.23 5.54
N ILE A 30 1.17 -8.38 4.67
CA ILE A 30 1.25 -6.95 4.89
C ILE A 30 0.29 -6.23 3.96
N THR A 31 -0.30 -5.15 4.43
CA THR A 31 -1.19 -4.30 3.65
C THR A 31 -0.50 -2.99 3.35
N LEU A 32 -0.28 -2.72 2.06
CA LEU A 32 0.07 -1.42 1.53
C LEU A 32 -1.21 -0.58 1.38
N THR A 33 -1.22 0.62 1.95
CA THR A 33 -2.26 1.62 1.68
C THR A 33 -1.64 2.83 1.02
N VAL A 34 -2.22 3.27 -0.11
CA VAL A 34 -1.75 4.43 -0.88
C VAL A 34 -2.89 5.44 -1.06
N GLN A 35 -2.55 6.72 -0.99
CA GLN A 35 -3.43 7.83 -1.32
C GLN A 35 -2.67 8.92 -2.07
N HIS A 36 -3.37 9.74 -2.86
CA HIS A 36 -2.79 10.95 -3.42
C HIS A 36 -2.40 11.93 -2.30
N ASP A 37 -1.24 12.60 -2.38
CA ASP A 37 -0.74 13.45 -1.29
C ASP A 37 -1.46 14.81 -1.22
N GLU A 38 -1.84 15.36 -2.37
CA GLU A 38 -2.47 16.69 -2.45
C GLU A 38 -4.00 16.68 -2.35
N VAL A 39 -4.66 15.59 -2.79
CA VAL A 39 -6.14 15.53 -2.82
C VAL A 39 -6.66 14.33 -2.05
N LYS A 40 -7.84 14.49 -1.45
CA LYS A 40 -8.57 13.40 -0.79
C LYS A 40 -9.38 12.61 -1.83
N GLY A 41 -8.70 11.81 -2.63
CA GLY A 41 -9.32 10.91 -3.60
C GLY A 41 -9.44 9.47 -3.10
N GLN A 42 -9.51 8.54 -4.05
CA GLN A 42 -9.73 7.13 -3.80
C GLN A 42 -8.50 6.50 -3.13
N LEU A 43 -8.74 5.72 -2.08
CA LEU A 43 -7.68 4.93 -1.45
C LEU A 43 -7.42 3.66 -2.25
N LEU A 44 -6.15 3.31 -2.37
CA LEU A 44 -5.69 2.01 -2.84
C LEU A 44 -5.24 1.19 -1.63
N ARG A 45 -5.68 -0.06 -1.57
CA ARG A 45 -5.20 -1.06 -0.62
C ARG A 45 -4.67 -2.26 -1.40
N VAL A 46 -3.49 -2.74 -1.04
CA VAL A 46 -2.89 -3.92 -1.65
C VAL A 46 -2.39 -4.84 -0.55
N ASP A 47 -2.92 -6.06 -0.53
CA ASP A 47 -2.43 -7.11 0.37
C ASP A 47 -1.30 -7.86 -0.33
N ILE A 48 -0.13 -7.87 0.29
CA ILE A 48 1.11 -8.42 -0.23
C ILE A 48 1.49 -9.60 0.66
N GLU A 49 1.63 -10.78 0.04
CA GLU A 49 2.22 -11.95 0.70
C GLU A 49 3.68 -11.66 1.00
N SER A 50 4.08 -11.87 2.25
CA SER A 50 5.42 -11.54 2.69
C SER A 50 5.96 -12.60 3.62
N ASP A 51 7.17 -13.06 3.36
CA ASP A 51 7.95 -13.97 4.22
C ASP A 51 8.40 -13.30 5.53
N ILE A 52 7.82 -12.15 5.87
CA ILE A 52 8.00 -11.51 7.17
C ILE A 52 7.51 -12.48 8.23
N ASN A 53 8.50 -12.98 8.97
CA ASN A 53 8.43 -14.05 9.97
C ASN A 53 7.09 -14.11 10.76
N GLU A 54 6.58 -15.32 10.96
CA GLU A 54 5.30 -15.60 11.62
C GLU A 54 5.19 -15.02 13.04
N PHE A 55 6.34 -14.70 13.65
CA PHE A 55 6.48 -14.11 14.98
C PHE A 55 6.10 -12.62 15.07
N TRP A 56 5.95 -11.89 13.95
CA TRP A 56 5.62 -10.46 14.01
C TRP A 56 4.20 -10.17 14.52
N VAL A 57 3.27 -11.13 14.39
CA VAL A 57 1.91 -11.03 14.96
C VAL A 57 1.93 -11.18 16.49
N GLU A 58 2.97 -11.80 17.05
CA GLU A 58 3.09 -12.10 18.49
C GLU A 58 3.87 -11.04 19.30
N PHE A 59 4.40 -10.00 18.66
CA PHE A 59 5.04 -8.87 19.35
C PHE A 59 4.16 -7.61 19.30
N PRO A 60 3.30 -7.35 20.31
CA PRO A 60 2.43 -6.17 20.34
C PRO A 60 3.18 -4.82 20.47
N ASN A 61 4.51 -4.83 20.58
CA ASN A 61 5.33 -3.67 20.95
C ASN A 61 6.37 -3.26 19.89
N VAL A 62 6.30 -3.76 18.66
CA VAL A 62 7.13 -3.24 17.56
C VAL A 62 6.44 -2.01 16.95
N GLU A 63 6.81 -0.82 17.46
CA GLU A 63 6.23 0.49 17.09
C GLU A 63 6.34 0.85 15.60
N SER A 64 7.25 0.21 14.86
CA SER A 64 7.33 0.37 13.41
C SER A 64 7.92 -0.87 12.78
N LEU A 65 7.17 -1.48 11.86
CA LEU A 65 7.72 -2.44 10.91
C LEU A 65 8.97 -1.79 10.28
N ASN A 66 10.06 -2.53 10.17
CA ASN A 66 11.23 -2.05 9.45
C ASN A 66 10.80 -1.90 7.98
N ASN A 67 10.32 -0.71 7.61
CA ASN A 67 9.77 -0.35 6.30
C ASN A 67 10.81 -0.46 5.16
N LYS A 68 11.91 -1.19 5.37
CA LYS A 68 12.90 -1.62 4.37
C LYS A 68 12.44 -2.84 3.57
N ILE A 69 11.36 -3.52 3.97
CA ILE A 69 10.97 -4.80 3.36
C ILE A 69 10.36 -4.62 1.96
N VAL A 70 9.66 -3.51 1.70
CA VAL A 70 9.15 -3.18 0.35
C VAL A 70 9.89 -1.95 -0.17
N MET A 71 10.52 -2.09 -1.33
CA MET A 71 11.32 -1.03 -1.92
C MET A 71 10.41 0.05 -2.54
N PRO A 72 10.78 1.35 -2.48
CA PRO A 72 10.02 2.41 -3.16
C PRO A 72 9.79 2.15 -4.65
N ALA A 73 10.72 1.46 -5.32
CA ALA A 73 10.58 1.05 -6.72
C ALA A 73 9.38 0.10 -6.93
N GLU A 74 9.20 -0.87 -6.04
CA GLU A 74 8.05 -1.79 -6.09
C GLU A 74 6.74 -1.04 -5.83
N ILE A 75 6.74 -0.08 -4.89
CA ILE A 75 5.58 0.77 -4.65
C ILE A 75 5.21 1.57 -5.90
N ALA A 76 6.19 2.10 -6.63
CA ALA A 76 5.94 2.82 -7.88
C ALA A 76 5.33 1.93 -8.97
N LEU A 77 5.79 0.67 -9.06
CA LEU A 77 5.22 -0.32 -9.99
C LEU A 77 3.76 -0.63 -9.63
N ILE A 78 3.49 -0.95 -8.35
CA ILE A 78 2.13 -1.24 -7.86
C ILE A 78 1.18 -0.07 -8.14
N ILE A 79 1.62 1.17 -7.89
CA ILE A 79 0.82 2.37 -8.18
C ILE A 79 0.51 2.48 -9.67
N SER A 80 1.51 2.29 -10.52
CA SER A 80 1.36 2.40 -11.98
C SER A 80 0.39 1.34 -12.51
N GLU A 81 0.55 0.10 -12.07
CA GLU A 81 -0.36 -0.99 -12.44
C GLU A 81 -1.78 -0.78 -11.93
N ALA A 82 -1.96 -0.31 -10.68
CA ALA A 82 -3.28 -0.01 -10.14
C ALA A 82 -4.01 1.07 -10.95
N ILE A 83 -3.30 2.12 -11.39
CA ILE A 83 -3.86 3.16 -12.28
C ILE A 83 -4.31 2.55 -13.60
N ILE A 84 -3.49 1.69 -14.21
CA ILE A 84 -3.84 0.97 -15.45
C ILE A 84 -5.07 0.09 -15.24
N GLN A 85 -5.22 -0.52 -14.06
CA GLN A 85 -6.38 -1.33 -13.68
C GLN A 85 -7.61 -0.51 -13.25
N GLY A 86 -7.58 0.82 -13.40
CA GLY A 86 -8.73 1.69 -13.17
C GLY A 86 -8.79 2.32 -11.78
N TRP A 87 -7.72 2.28 -10.98
CA TRP A 87 -7.62 3.09 -9.79
C TRP A 87 -7.60 4.57 -10.15
N LYS A 88 -8.45 5.36 -9.49
CA LYS A 88 -8.60 6.79 -9.74
C LYS A 88 -8.18 7.61 -8.52
N PRO A 89 -6.87 7.87 -8.35
CA PRO A 89 -6.32 8.45 -7.12
C PRO A 89 -6.84 9.86 -6.78
N ARG A 90 -7.29 10.62 -7.78
CA ARG A 90 -7.84 11.97 -7.61
C ARG A 90 -9.36 12.01 -7.42
N GLU A 91 -10.08 11.01 -7.90
CA GLU A 91 -11.55 10.95 -7.79
C GLU A 91 -11.93 10.37 -6.42
N LYS A 92 -13.04 10.82 -5.83
CA LYS A 92 -13.60 10.14 -4.65
C LYS A 92 -14.20 8.81 -5.10
N GLY A 93 -13.97 7.76 -4.32
CA GLY A 93 -14.51 6.43 -4.61
C GLY A 93 -14.39 5.49 -3.42
N ALA A 94 -14.98 4.31 -3.56
CA ALA A 94 -14.80 3.22 -2.60
C ALA A 94 -13.32 2.79 -2.56
N LEU A 95 -12.89 2.21 -1.44
CA LEU A 95 -11.56 1.62 -1.32
C LEU A 95 -11.36 0.58 -2.42
N LEU A 96 -10.32 0.76 -3.25
CA LEU A 96 -9.96 -0.22 -4.26
C LEU A 96 -8.91 -1.17 -3.68
N SER A 97 -9.23 -2.47 -3.66
CA SER A 97 -8.39 -3.48 -3.01
C SER A 97 -7.87 -4.49 -4.02
N PHE A 98 -6.58 -4.78 -3.96
CA PHE A 98 -5.91 -5.80 -4.77
C PHE A 98 -5.19 -6.80 -3.87
N LYS A 99 -5.01 -8.01 -4.36
CA LYS A 99 -4.05 -8.98 -3.80
C LYS A 99 -2.84 -9.04 -4.71
N HIS A 100 -1.64 -8.96 -4.14
CA HIS A 100 -0.38 -9.11 -4.86
C HIS A 100 0.19 -10.51 -4.55
N SER A 101 0.07 -11.43 -5.50
CA SER A 101 0.71 -12.76 -5.48
C SER A 101 1.54 -12.92 -6.74
N GLU A 102 2.77 -13.44 -6.60
CA GLU A 102 3.67 -13.83 -7.70
C GLU A 102 3.86 -12.75 -8.81
N ASN A 103 4.22 -11.52 -8.44
CA ASN A 103 4.47 -10.39 -9.37
C ASN A 103 3.26 -9.93 -10.19
N LYS A 104 2.03 -10.19 -9.76
CA LYS A 104 0.82 -9.63 -10.40
C LYS A 104 -0.16 -9.09 -9.37
N LEU A 105 -0.70 -7.91 -9.66
CA LEU A 105 -1.88 -7.37 -8.98
C LEU A 105 -3.15 -8.06 -9.48
N LEU A 106 -3.83 -8.77 -8.59
CA LEU A 106 -5.12 -9.40 -8.81
C LEU A 106 -6.24 -8.55 -8.17
N SER A 107 -7.22 -8.15 -8.98
CA SER A 107 -8.40 -7.42 -8.50
C SER A 107 -9.27 -8.33 -7.62
N LEU A 108 -9.62 -7.87 -6.42
CA LEU A 108 -10.62 -8.54 -5.58
C LEU A 108 -12.00 -8.11 -6.08
N LYS A 109 -12.68 -8.99 -6.83
CA LYS A 109 -14.09 -8.83 -7.21
C LYS A 109 -15.02 -9.04 -6.03
#